data_AF-A0A1R1SI03-F1
#
_entry.id   AF-A0A1R1SI03-F1
#
_cell.length_a   1.000
_cell.length_b   1.000
_cell.length_c   1.000
_cell.angle_alpha   90.00
_cell.angle_beta   90.00
_cell.angle_gamma   90.00
#
_symmetry.space_group_name_H-M   'P 1'
#
loop_
_entity.id
_entity.type
_entity.pdbx_description
1 polymer ?
#
loop_
_entity_poly.entity_id
_entity_poly.type
_entity_poly.pdbx_seq_one_letter_code
_entity_poly.pdbx_strand_id
1 'polypeptide(L)'
;MSSRTRARGVKTAASVHTIQIPRQRWRRGAQPVMVVVPEQPSLTREALGFLGSALWKRRRSLAPTGIAVLAFTGTALLHAVAWWSGLLLAPLAAGPGLWLGIVQRRHPARSTAFAWRVALAVLATFALVWAALAAGFGPLAGSLELVWLLTWITAQTAWLIVRRKH
;
A
#
# COMPACT_ATOMS: atom_id res chain seq x y z
N MET A 1 -1.33 49.11 12.21
CA MET A 1 -0.11 49.03 13.05
C MET A 1 -0.25 47.87 14.02
N SER A 2 0.88 47.18 14.29
CA SER A 2 1.12 46.16 15.33
C SER A 2 0.61 44.73 15.10
N SER A 3 1.37 43.99 14.28
CA SER A 3 1.53 42.54 14.39
C SER A 3 2.10 42.18 15.78
N ARG A 4 1.36 41.40 16.58
CA ARG A 4 1.86 40.79 17.82
C ARG A 4 2.18 39.32 17.57
N THR A 5 3.46 39.03 17.45
CA THR A 5 4.05 37.69 17.51
C THR A 5 4.66 37.45 18.89
N ARG A 6 4.22 36.39 19.60
CA ARG A 6 5.01 35.51 20.51
C ARG A 6 4.05 34.63 21.32
N ALA A 7 4.36 33.39 21.69
CA ALA A 7 5.56 32.59 21.54
C ALA A 7 5.14 31.11 21.46
N ARG A 8 5.58 30.38 20.43
CA ARG A 8 5.49 28.93 20.41
C ARG A 8 6.84 28.40 20.88
N GLY A 9 6.84 27.76 22.05
CA GLY A 9 8.04 27.20 22.68
C GLY A 9 8.79 26.31 21.70
N VAL A 10 10.01 26.71 21.38
CA VAL A 10 10.94 25.91 20.59
C VAL A 10 11.63 24.96 21.56
N LYS A 11 11.38 23.67 21.38
CA LYS A 11 12.14 22.58 22.01
C LYS A 11 13.62 22.79 21.68
N THR A 12 14.40 22.99 22.73
CA THR A 12 15.86 23.08 22.71
C THR A 12 16.43 21.76 22.17
N ALA A 13 17.09 21.82 21.01
CA ALA A 13 17.89 20.72 20.46
C ALA A 13 19.36 20.95 20.83
N ALA A 14 20.03 19.87 21.21
CA ALA A 14 21.20 19.82 22.09
C ALA A 14 22.57 20.09 21.44
N SER A 15 22.66 20.90 20.37
CA SER A 15 23.96 21.14 19.70
C SER A 15 24.00 22.47 18.94
N VAL A 16 23.67 23.58 19.60
CA VAL A 16 23.89 24.92 19.05
C VAL A 16 25.36 25.31 19.27
N HIS A 17 26.21 25.08 18.27
CA HIS A 17 27.56 25.68 18.27
C HIS A 17 27.49 27.13 17.84
N THR A 18 27.58 28.03 18.82
CA THR A 18 27.60 29.47 18.58
C THR A 18 29.04 29.88 18.26
N ILE A 19 29.37 30.06 16.98
CA ILE A 19 30.68 30.58 16.58
C ILE A 19 30.65 32.11 16.75
N GLN A 20 31.43 32.64 17.69
CA GLN A 20 31.63 34.08 17.82
C GLN A 20 32.65 34.54 16.80
N ILE A 21 32.19 35.25 15.77
CA ILE A 21 33.07 35.92 14.80
C ILE A 21 33.62 37.20 15.48
N PRO A 22 34.95 37.40 15.53
CA PRO A 22 35.53 38.60 16.13
C PRO A 22 35.09 39.86 15.37
N ARG A 23 34.74 40.87 16.18
CA ARG A 23 34.04 42.10 15.85
C ARG A 23 34.62 42.84 14.63
N GLN A 24 33.85 42.98 13.55
CA GLN A 24 34.08 44.06 12.59
C GLN A 24 33.63 45.39 13.20
N ARG A 25 34.61 46.30 13.37
CA ARG A 25 34.57 47.56 14.13
C ARG A 25 33.61 48.64 13.58
N TRP A 26 32.51 48.34 12.90
CA TRP A 26 31.72 49.42 12.25
C TRP A 26 30.20 49.23 12.06
N ARG A 27 29.54 48.29 12.75
CA ARG A 27 28.06 48.29 12.78
C ARG A 27 27.50 47.96 14.17
N ARG A 28 26.83 48.95 14.79
CA ARG A 28 26.00 48.76 15.99
C ARG A 28 24.83 47.83 15.61
N GLY A 29 24.72 46.69 16.30
CA GLY A 29 23.56 45.80 16.21
C GLY A 29 23.79 44.47 15.46
N ALA A 30 24.99 43.89 15.49
CA ALA A 30 25.23 42.55 14.97
C ALA A 30 24.54 41.49 15.85
N GLN A 31 23.35 41.04 15.44
CA GLN A 31 22.69 39.88 16.03
C GLN A 31 23.55 38.63 15.78
N PRO A 32 23.67 37.71 16.75
CA PRO A 32 24.40 36.47 16.56
C PRO A 32 23.77 35.68 15.40
N VAL A 33 24.58 35.38 14.38
CA VAL A 33 24.15 34.57 13.24
C VAL A 33 24.09 33.12 13.71
N MET A 34 22.87 32.64 13.99
CA MET A 34 22.61 31.26 14.38
C MET A 34 22.59 30.39 13.13
N VAL A 35 23.69 29.71 12.83
CA VAL A 35 23.74 28.70 11.78
C VAL A 35 23.18 27.40 12.36
N VAL A 36 21.91 27.14 12.09
CA VAL A 36 21.31 25.83 12.37
C VAL A 36 21.87 24.87 11.33
N VAL A 37 22.91 24.11 11.69
CA VAL A 37 23.35 22.96 10.90
C VAL A 37 22.27 21.90 11.06
N PRO A 38 21.50 21.55 10.01
CA PRO A 38 20.57 20.44 10.13
C PRO A 38 21.40 19.18 10.42
N GLU A 39 21.04 18.45 11.48
CA GLU A 39 21.47 17.07 11.61
C GLU A 39 21.13 16.37 10.28
N GLN A 40 22.14 15.83 9.61
CA GLN A 40 21.89 15.09 8.38
C GLN A 40 20.90 13.98 8.70
N PRO A 41 19.69 13.97 8.10
CA PRO A 41 18.76 12.88 8.30
C PRO A 41 19.50 11.62 7.87
N SER A 42 19.50 10.59 8.72
CA SER A 42 20.11 9.32 8.36
C SER A 42 19.58 8.90 6.99
N LEU A 43 20.46 8.42 6.10
CA LEU A 43 20.09 7.96 4.75
C LEU A 43 18.89 7.01 4.79
N THR A 44 18.76 6.23 5.87
CA THR A 44 17.61 5.37 6.16
C THR A 44 16.30 6.14 6.34
N ARG A 45 16.28 7.28 7.04
CA ARG A 45 15.09 8.10 7.27
C ARG A 45 14.66 8.82 6.00
N GLU A 46 15.61 9.26 5.19
CA GLU A 46 15.32 9.88 3.90
C GLU A 46 14.83 8.85 2.88
N ALA A 47 15.45 7.67 2.83
CA ALA A 47 14.98 6.54 2.03
C ALA A 47 13.57 6.09 2.43
N LEU A 48 13.29 5.94 3.75
CA LEU A 48 11.96 5.60 4.27
C LEU A 48 10.93 6.69 3.99
N GLY A 49 11.31 7.96 4.11
CA GLY A 49 10.45 9.10 3.77
C GLY A 49 10.14 9.15 2.28
N PHE A 50 11.12 8.87 1.43
CA PHE A 50 10.95 8.78 -0.02
C PHE A 50 10.07 7.60 -0.42
N LEU A 51 10.33 6.41 0.13
CA LEU A 51 9.51 5.21 -0.07
C LEU A 51 8.08 5.44 0.39
N GLY A 52 7.88 5.97 1.60
CA GLY A 52 6.56 6.29 2.14
C GLY A 52 5.81 7.30 1.27
N SER A 53 6.48 8.37 0.83
CA SER A 53 5.90 9.38 -0.06
C SER A 53 5.57 8.82 -1.45
N ALA A 54 6.46 8.01 -2.03
CA ALA A 54 6.25 7.34 -3.31
C ALA A 54 5.08 6.35 -3.24
N LEU A 55 5.01 5.56 -2.15
CA LEU A 55 3.93 4.61 -1.89
C LEU A 55 2.60 5.35 -1.68
N TRP A 56 2.62 6.48 -0.97
CA TRP A 56 1.44 7.31 -0.73
C TRP A 56 0.91 7.98 -2.00
N LYS A 57 1.81 8.46 -2.86
CA LYS A 57 1.47 9.00 -4.18
C LYS A 57 0.91 7.91 -5.10
N ARG A 58 1.46 6.70 -5.04
CA ARG A 58 1.03 5.54 -5.85
C ARG A 58 0.00 4.64 -5.18
N ARG A 59 -0.56 5.03 -4.03
CA ARG A 59 -1.48 4.19 -3.22
C ARG A 59 -2.62 3.57 -4.02
N ARG A 60 -3.19 4.34 -4.97
CA ARG A 60 -4.28 3.87 -5.83
C ARG A 60 -3.81 3.00 -7.00
N SER A 61 -2.54 3.08 -7.41
CA SER A 61 -1.99 2.20 -8.46
C SER A 61 -1.50 0.85 -7.91
N LEU A 62 -1.23 0.79 -6.61
CA LEU A 62 -0.74 -0.39 -5.90
C LEU A 62 -1.84 -1.16 -5.14
N ALA A 63 -3.12 -0.84 -5.39
CA ALA A 63 -4.22 -1.51 -4.70
C ALA A 63 -4.19 -3.05 -4.88
N PRO A 64 -3.99 -3.62 -6.10
CA PRO A 64 -3.89 -5.07 -6.25
C PRO A 64 -2.69 -5.67 -5.53
N THR A 65 -1.54 -4.97 -5.52
CA THR A 65 -0.36 -5.37 -4.74
C THR A 65 -0.63 -5.42 -3.25
N GLY A 66 -1.23 -4.37 -2.68
CA GLY A 66 -1.59 -4.33 -1.27
C GLY A 66 -2.54 -5.47 -0.89
N ILE A 67 -3.55 -5.72 -1.72
CA ILE A 67 -4.49 -6.84 -1.52
C ILE A 67 -3.78 -8.19 -1.62
N ALA A 68 -2.90 -8.39 -2.61
CA ALA A 68 -2.20 -9.65 -2.80
C ALA A 68 -1.28 -9.99 -1.62
N VAL A 69 -0.53 -8.99 -1.12
CA VAL A 69 0.34 -9.16 0.06
C VAL A 69 -0.49 -9.42 1.31
N LEU A 70 -1.57 -8.66 1.55
CA LEU A 70 -2.46 -8.88 2.68
C LEU A 70 -3.13 -10.25 2.63
N ALA A 71 -3.55 -10.71 1.45
CA ALA A 71 -4.12 -12.02 1.26
C ALA A 71 -3.10 -13.11 1.58
N PHE A 72 -1.84 -12.96 1.15
CA PHE A 72 -0.76 -13.91 1.46
C PHE A 72 -0.45 -13.99 2.95
N THR A 73 -0.24 -12.83 3.60
CA THR A 73 0.02 -12.80 5.05
C THR A 73 -1.19 -13.30 5.84
N GLY A 74 -2.40 -12.95 5.41
CA GLY A 74 -3.65 -13.39 6.03
C GLY A 74 -3.86 -14.90 5.94
N THR A 75 -3.62 -15.50 4.76
CA THR A 75 -3.75 -16.96 4.60
C THR A 75 -2.64 -17.72 5.32
N ALA A 76 -1.42 -17.17 5.39
CA ALA A 76 -0.34 -17.71 6.23
C ALA A 76 -0.74 -17.76 7.71
N LEU A 77 -1.31 -16.66 8.22
CA LEU A 77 -1.77 -16.56 9.60
C LEU A 77 -2.95 -17.50 9.87
N LEU A 78 -3.92 -17.57 8.96
CA LEU A 78 -5.04 -18.50 9.04
C LEU A 78 -4.57 -19.95 9.05
N HIS A 79 -3.59 -20.30 8.21
CA HIS A 79 -3.02 -21.64 8.22
C HIS A 79 -2.38 -21.97 9.58
N ALA A 80 -1.60 -21.03 10.13
CA ALA A 80 -0.91 -21.23 11.40
C ALA A 80 -1.86 -21.39 12.60
N VAL A 81 -2.98 -20.65 12.62
CA VAL A 81 -3.89 -20.59 13.79
C VAL A 81 -5.14 -21.46 13.61
N ALA A 82 -5.62 -21.63 12.37
CA ALA A 82 -6.90 -22.22 12.05
C ALA A 82 -6.90 -22.86 10.64
N TRP A 83 -6.08 -23.88 10.42
CA TRP A 83 -5.97 -24.57 9.12
C TRP A 83 -7.33 -25.07 8.58
N TRP A 84 -8.27 -25.43 9.46
CA TRP A 84 -9.65 -25.82 9.08
C TRP A 84 -10.43 -24.70 8.40
N SER A 85 -10.00 -23.44 8.52
CA SER A 85 -10.65 -22.30 7.87
C SER A 85 -10.67 -22.43 6.35
N GLY A 86 -9.76 -23.21 5.76
CA GLY A 86 -9.80 -23.57 4.34
C GLY A 86 -11.12 -24.25 3.93
N LEU A 87 -11.70 -25.09 4.80
CA LEU A 87 -12.99 -25.76 4.56
C LEU A 87 -14.15 -24.76 4.54
N LEU A 88 -14.07 -23.69 5.34
CA LEU A 88 -15.08 -22.62 5.37
C LEU A 88 -14.92 -21.66 4.19
N LEU A 89 -13.70 -21.45 3.71
CA LEU A 89 -13.40 -20.60 2.56
C LEU A 89 -13.75 -21.26 1.22
N ALA A 90 -13.62 -22.58 1.12
CA ALA A 90 -13.91 -23.34 -0.10
C ALA A 90 -15.30 -23.05 -0.72
N PRO A 91 -16.43 -23.08 0.02
CA PRO A 91 -17.74 -22.79 -0.57
C PRO A 91 -17.87 -21.33 -1.04
N LEU A 92 -17.12 -20.39 -0.46
CA LEU A 92 -17.15 -19.00 -0.89
C LEU A 92 -16.60 -18.80 -2.31
N ALA A 93 -15.78 -19.74 -2.82
CA ALA A 93 -15.28 -19.70 -4.19
C ALA A 93 -16.39 -19.80 -5.26
N ALA A 94 -17.58 -20.28 -4.89
CA ALA A 94 -18.76 -20.27 -5.77
C ALA A 94 -19.41 -18.87 -5.87
N GLY A 95 -19.12 -17.96 -4.93
CA GLY A 95 -19.70 -16.63 -4.84
C GLY A 95 -19.59 -15.79 -6.12
N PRO A 96 -18.41 -15.71 -6.77
CA PRO A 96 -18.27 -14.99 -8.05
C PRO A 96 -19.14 -15.56 -9.18
N GLY A 97 -19.33 -16.88 -9.23
CA GLY A 97 -20.22 -17.54 -10.19
C GLY A 97 -21.69 -17.20 -9.93
N LEU A 98 -22.11 -17.23 -8.66
CA LEU A 98 -23.45 -16.80 -8.26
C LEU A 98 -23.70 -15.33 -8.60
N TRP A 99 -22.74 -14.46 -8.31
CA TRP A 99 -22.79 -13.04 -8.68
C TRP A 99 -22.94 -12.87 -10.18
N LEU A 100 -22.14 -13.56 -10.99
CA LEU A 100 -22.20 -13.49 -12.44
C LEU A 100 -23.59 -13.92 -12.95
N GLY A 101 -24.13 -15.01 -12.41
CA GLY A 101 -25.46 -15.50 -12.76
C GLY A 101 -26.56 -14.49 -12.41
N ILE A 102 -26.53 -13.92 -11.22
CA ILE A 102 -27.51 -12.92 -10.76
C ILE A 102 -27.42 -11.64 -11.61
N VAL A 103 -26.21 -11.12 -11.81
CA VAL A 103 -25.98 -9.89 -12.57
C VAL A 103 -26.35 -10.07 -14.04
N GLN A 104 -26.04 -11.21 -14.64
CA GLN A 104 -26.40 -11.47 -16.03
C GLN A 104 -27.92 -11.65 -16.20
N ARG A 105 -28.62 -12.21 -15.21
CA ARG A 105 -30.09 -12.29 -15.20
C ARG A 105 -30.75 -10.93 -15.05
N ARG A 106 -30.24 -10.07 -14.16
CA ARG A 106 -30.82 -8.75 -13.87
C ARG A 106 -30.44 -7.69 -14.92
N HIS A 107 -29.21 -7.77 -15.44
CA HIS A 107 -28.64 -6.79 -16.37
C HIS A 107 -27.89 -7.52 -17.49
N PRO A 108 -28.61 -8.11 -18.46
CA PRO A 108 -27.98 -8.90 -19.51
C PRO A 108 -27.03 -8.05 -20.36
N ALA A 109 -25.78 -8.47 -20.46
CA ALA A 109 -24.79 -7.91 -21.38
C ALA A 109 -24.44 -8.95 -22.45
N ARG A 110 -24.19 -8.54 -23.70
CA ARG A 110 -23.95 -9.46 -24.83
C ARG A 110 -22.60 -9.30 -25.54
N SER A 111 -21.72 -8.42 -25.05
CA SER A 111 -20.45 -8.10 -25.73
C SER A 111 -19.27 -8.02 -24.74
N THR A 112 -18.36 -7.07 -24.93
CA THR A 112 -17.16 -6.82 -24.11
C THR A 112 -17.47 -6.71 -22.62
N ALA A 113 -18.63 -6.14 -22.24
CA ALA A 113 -19.05 -6.05 -20.85
C ALA A 113 -19.30 -7.43 -20.21
N PHE A 114 -19.85 -8.38 -20.97
CA PHE A 114 -20.02 -9.76 -20.50
C PHE A 114 -18.66 -10.46 -20.37
N ALA A 115 -17.78 -10.30 -21.36
CA ALA A 115 -16.42 -10.84 -21.30
C ALA A 115 -15.66 -10.34 -20.07
N TRP A 116 -15.76 -9.05 -19.72
CA TRP A 116 -15.17 -8.50 -18.50
C TRP A 116 -15.76 -9.09 -17.22
N ARG A 117 -17.09 -9.27 -17.17
CA ARG A 117 -17.74 -9.89 -16.00
C ARG A 117 -17.30 -11.34 -15.82
N VAL A 118 -17.19 -12.10 -16.90
CA VAL A 118 -16.68 -13.48 -16.88
C VAL A 118 -15.22 -13.49 -16.42
N ALA A 119 -14.37 -12.66 -17.01
CA ALA A 119 -12.96 -12.57 -16.64
C ALA A 119 -12.78 -12.21 -15.15
N LEU A 120 -13.55 -11.24 -14.64
CA LEU A 120 -13.55 -10.87 -13.23
C LEU A 120 -14.05 -11.99 -12.33
N ALA A 121 -15.12 -12.68 -12.72
CA ALA A 121 -15.66 -13.81 -11.96
C ALA A 121 -14.64 -14.95 -11.87
N VAL A 122 -14.00 -15.30 -13.00
CA VAL A 122 -12.94 -16.32 -13.05
C VAL A 122 -11.77 -15.91 -12.16
N LEU A 123 -11.26 -14.69 -12.30
CA LEU A 123 -10.14 -14.21 -11.50
C LEU A 123 -10.45 -14.23 -9.99
N ALA A 124 -11.67 -13.80 -9.61
CA ALA A 124 -12.12 -13.83 -8.22
C ALA A 124 -12.27 -15.26 -7.69
N THR A 125 -12.80 -16.19 -8.50
CA THR A 125 -12.87 -17.61 -8.14
C THR A 125 -11.48 -18.19 -7.92
N PHE A 126 -10.52 -17.94 -8.82
CA PHE A 126 -9.14 -18.37 -8.66
C PHE A 126 -8.51 -17.83 -7.37
N ALA A 127 -8.72 -16.54 -7.07
CA ALA A 127 -8.20 -15.94 -5.84
C ALA A 127 -8.79 -16.57 -4.57
N LEU A 128 -10.10 -16.88 -4.57
CA LEU A 128 -10.77 -17.51 -3.43
C LEU A 128 -10.38 -18.98 -3.26
N VAL A 129 -10.27 -19.74 -4.35
CA VAL A 129 -9.76 -21.12 -4.33
C VAL A 129 -8.33 -21.13 -3.80
N TRP A 130 -7.48 -20.24 -4.32
CA TRP A 130 -6.12 -20.08 -3.82
C TRP A 130 -6.10 -19.78 -2.32
N ALA A 131 -6.93 -18.85 -1.84
CA ALA A 131 -6.98 -18.50 -0.42
C ALA A 131 -7.44 -19.67 0.46
N ALA A 132 -8.44 -20.44 0.01
CA ALA A 132 -8.92 -21.63 0.71
C ALA A 132 -7.83 -22.70 0.81
N LEU A 133 -7.13 -22.97 -0.30
CA LEU A 133 -6.02 -23.92 -0.33
C LEU A 133 -4.82 -23.45 0.49
N ALA A 134 -4.46 -22.17 0.40
CA ALA A 134 -3.38 -21.57 1.16
C ALA A 134 -3.65 -21.58 2.68
N ALA A 135 -4.90 -21.37 3.10
CA ALA A 135 -5.29 -21.50 4.50
C ALA A 135 -5.27 -22.97 4.98
N GLY A 136 -5.68 -23.92 4.14
CA GLY A 136 -5.69 -25.34 4.49
C GLY A 136 -4.31 -25.99 4.52
N PHE A 137 -3.48 -25.74 3.50
CA PHE A 137 -2.23 -26.44 3.25
C PHE A 137 -0.98 -25.57 3.41
N GLY A 138 -1.14 -24.26 3.58
CA GLY A 138 -0.06 -23.28 3.63
C GLY A 138 0.15 -22.57 2.28
N PRO A 139 0.50 -21.28 2.29
CA PRO A 139 0.61 -20.47 1.06
C PRO A 139 1.81 -20.85 0.17
N LEU A 140 2.80 -21.55 0.73
CA LEU A 140 4.00 -22.01 0.03
C LEU A 140 3.95 -23.51 -0.32
N ALA A 141 2.81 -24.17 -0.14
CA ALA A 141 2.70 -25.59 -0.45
C ALA A 141 2.66 -25.82 -1.97
N GLY A 142 3.63 -26.59 -2.49
CA GLY A 142 3.70 -26.98 -3.90
C GLY A 142 3.73 -25.79 -4.85
N SER A 143 2.78 -25.71 -5.77
CA SER A 143 2.68 -24.66 -6.78
C SER A 143 1.81 -23.45 -6.37
N LEU A 144 1.35 -23.38 -5.11
CA LEU A 144 0.48 -22.29 -4.65
C LEU A 144 1.13 -20.91 -4.76
N GLU A 145 2.43 -20.79 -4.54
CA GLU A 145 3.14 -19.52 -4.73
C GLU A 145 3.07 -19.02 -6.19
N LEU A 146 3.22 -19.94 -7.15
CA LEU A 146 3.10 -19.60 -8.58
C LEU A 146 1.67 -19.19 -8.94
N VAL A 147 0.66 -19.88 -8.41
CA VAL A 147 -0.75 -19.51 -8.60
C VAL A 147 -1.05 -18.12 -8.01
N TRP A 148 -0.50 -17.81 -6.84
CA TRP A 148 -0.60 -16.48 -6.23
C TRP A 148 0.01 -15.40 -7.12
N LEU A 149 1.25 -15.62 -7.59
CA LEU A 149 1.96 -14.69 -8.48
C LEU A 149 1.18 -14.44 -9.77
N LEU A 150 0.70 -15.50 -10.44
CA LEU A 150 -0.07 -15.38 -11.67
C LEU A 150 -1.37 -14.62 -11.45
N THR A 151 -2.09 -14.91 -10.36
CA THR A 151 -3.32 -14.21 -10.00
C THR A 151 -3.04 -12.74 -9.70
N TRP A 152 -1.97 -12.44 -8.97
CA TRP A 152 -1.57 -11.07 -8.67
C TRP A 152 -1.17 -10.28 -9.92
N ILE A 153 -0.32 -10.83 -10.79
CA ILE A 153 0.08 -10.18 -12.05
C ILE A 153 -1.14 -9.93 -12.93
N THR A 154 -2.05 -10.90 -13.03
CA THR A 154 -3.29 -10.78 -13.80
C THR A 154 -4.19 -9.68 -13.21
N ALA A 155 -4.36 -9.62 -11.89
CA ALA A 155 -5.13 -8.57 -11.23
C ALA A 155 -4.49 -7.18 -11.43
N GLN A 156 -3.17 -7.09 -11.32
CA GLN A 156 -2.44 -5.83 -11.50
C GLN A 156 -2.52 -5.33 -12.95
N THR A 157 -2.39 -6.22 -13.93
CA THR A 157 -2.53 -5.88 -15.36
C THR A 157 -3.96 -5.44 -15.69
N ALA A 158 -4.97 -6.17 -15.22
CA ALA A 158 -6.37 -5.78 -15.37
C ALA A 158 -6.66 -4.41 -14.74
N TRP A 159 -6.15 -4.16 -13.53
CA TRP A 159 -6.30 -2.87 -12.84
C TRP A 159 -5.71 -1.71 -13.64
N LEU A 160 -4.52 -1.91 -14.22
CA LEU A 160 -3.87 -0.90 -15.06
C LEU A 160 -4.64 -0.65 -16.37
N ILE A 161 -5.18 -1.70 -16.99
CA ILE A 161 -6.00 -1.57 -18.21
C ILE A 161 -7.27 -0.77 -17.91
N VAL A 162 -7.98 -1.10 -16.83
CA VAL A 162 -9.22 -0.41 -16.44
C VAL A 162 -8.94 1.04 -16.08
N ARG A 163 -7.88 1.31 -15.31
CA ARG A 163 -7.49 2.68 -14.93
C ARG A 163 -7.07 3.56 -16.10
N ARG A 164 -6.56 3.00 -17.20
CA ARG A 164 -6.20 3.79 -18.38
C ARG A 164 -7.43 4.21 -19.20
N LYS A 165 -8.55 3.52 -19.04
CA LYS A 165 -9.78 3.76 -19.79
C LYS A 165 -10.74 4.75 -19.12
N HIS A 166 -10.43 5.18 -17.89
CA HIS A 166 -11.22 6.11 -17.06
C HIS A 166 -10.34 7.29 -16.64
#